data_AF-A0A6J6ZE42-F1
#
_entry.id   AF-A0A6J6ZE42-F1
#
_cell.length_a   1.000
_cell.length_b   1.000
_cell.length_c   1.000
_cell.angle_alpha   90.00
_cell.angle_beta   90.00
_cell.angle_gamma   90.00
#
_symmetry.space_group_name_H-M   'P 1'
#
loop_
_entity.id
_entity.type
_entity.pdbx_description
1 polymer ?
#
loop_
_entity_poly.entity_id
_entity_poly.type
_entity_poly.pdbx_seq_one_letter_code
_entity_poly.pdbx_strand_id
1 'polypeptide(L)'
;MRDCTTGFRAYTSDALRAIRPETTRAEGYAMLTEFVRRLVRDDFTVVEHPITFVDREYGTSKMSGRIIAESMLLVTAWGLRDALKSVAGRGRSAMR
;
A
#
# COMPACT_ATOMS: atom_id res chain seq x y z
N MET A 1 7.16 -4.23 7.88
CA MET A 1 6.53 -4.81 6.67
C MET A 1 7.55 -4.81 5.55
N ARG A 2 7.71 -5.94 4.86
CA ARG A 2 8.72 -6.16 3.81
C ARG A 2 8.11 -6.17 2.41
N ASP A 3 6.89 -6.68 2.23
CA ASP A 3 6.19 -6.70 0.94
C ASP A 3 4.79 -6.11 1.01
N CYS A 4 4.65 -4.86 0.58
CA CYS A 4 3.36 -4.17 0.47
C CYS A 4 2.63 -4.38 -0.86
N THR A 5 3.24 -5.08 -1.82
CA THR A 5 2.76 -5.20 -3.20
C THR A 5 2.07 -6.52 -3.51
N THR A 6 2.25 -7.55 -2.68
CA THR A 6 1.62 -8.86 -2.88
C THR A 6 0.10 -8.77 -2.92
N GLY A 7 -0.49 -9.52 -3.87
CA GLY A 7 -1.93 -9.76 -3.95
C GLY A 7 -2.40 -10.96 -3.12
N PHE A 8 -1.48 -11.77 -2.60
CA PHE A 8 -1.81 -12.93 -1.78
C PHE A 8 -1.82 -12.54 -0.31
N ARG A 9 -2.98 -12.09 0.17
CA ARG A 9 -3.20 -11.66 1.56
C ARG A 9 -4.59 -12.06 2.03
N ALA A 10 -4.67 -12.48 3.30
CA ALA A 10 -5.93 -12.66 4.01
C ALA A 10 -6.23 -11.42 4.86
N TYR A 11 -7.51 -11.03 4.92
CA TYR A 11 -7.99 -9.92 5.75
C TYR A 11 -9.09 -10.42 6.67
N THR A 12 -9.11 -9.95 7.91
CA THR A 12 -10.28 -10.09 8.77
C THR A 12 -11.42 -9.24 8.23
N SER A 13 -12.66 -9.52 8.65
CA SER A 13 -13.82 -8.71 8.25
C SER A 13 -13.64 -7.24 8.68
N ASP A 14 -13.14 -7.01 9.89
CA ASP A 14 -12.92 -5.67 10.42
C ASP A 14 -11.83 -4.91 9.63
N ALA A 15 -10.74 -5.57 9.27
CA ALA A 15 -9.70 -4.98 8.43
C ALA A 15 -10.26 -4.59 7.05
N LEU A 16 -11.06 -5.46 6.43
CA LEU A 16 -11.66 -5.16 5.12
C LEU A 16 -12.62 -3.95 5.20
N ARG A 17 -13.40 -3.84 6.28
CA ARG A 17 -14.27 -2.68 6.53
C ARG A 17 -13.47 -1.40 6.75
N ALA A 18 -12.37 -1.46 7.50
CA ALA A 18 -11.51 -0.31 7.76
C ALA A 18 -10.82 0.22 6.49
N ILE A 19 -10.40 -0.68 5.60
CA ILE A 19 -9.83 -0.32 4.31
C ILE A 19 -10.78 0.58 3.49
N ARG A 20 -12.10 0.35 3.58
CA ARG A 20 -13.12 1.00 2.73
C ARG A 20 -12.79 0.88 1.23
N PRO A 21 -12.78 -0.35 0.66
CA PRO A 21 -12.33 -0.61 -0.71
C PRO A 21 -13.01 0.29 -1.76
N GLU A 22 -14.26 0.65 -1.55
CA GLU A 22 -15.06 1.52 -2.41
C GLU A 22 -14.53 2.96 -2.52
N THR A 23 -13.68 3.39 -1.57
CA THR A 23 -13.06 4.74 -1.57
C THR A 23 -11.62 4.74 -2.07
N THR A 24 -11.16 3.61 -2.62
CA THR A 24 -9.82 3.44 -3.16
C THR A 24 -9.65 4.29 -4.41
N ARG A 25 -8.51 4.97 -4.51
CA ARG A 25 -8.21 5.84 -5.66
C ARG A 25 -7.20 5.20 -6.61
N ALA A 26 -6.34 4.34 -6.09
CA ALA A 26 -5.37 3.61 -6.88
C ALA A 26 -6.06 2.52 -7.70
N GLU A 27 -5.73 2.43 -9.00
CA GLU A 27 -6.21 1.34 -9.85
C GLU A 27 -5.17 0.21 -9.93
N GLY A 28 -5.63 -0.96 -10.38
CA GLY A 28 -4.78 -2.11 -10.62
C GLY A 28 -3.98 -2.55 -9.39
N TYR A 29 -2.66 -2.71 -9.56
CA TYR A 29 -1.78 -3.25 -8.51
C TYR A 29 -1.45 -2.24 -7.40
N ALA A 30 -1.56 -0.93 -7.68
CA ALA A 30 -1.29 0.11 -6.69
C ALA A 30 -2.33 0.11 -5.54
N MET A 31 -3.52 -0.41 -5.79
CA MET A 31 -4.57 -0.64 -4.79
C MET A 31 -4.08 -1.51 -3.62
N LEU A 32 -3.25 -2.53 -3.90
CA LEU A 32 -2.74 -3.44 -2.88
C LEU A 32 -1.90 -2.70 -1.83
N THR A 33 -1.05 -1.79 -2.30
CA THR A 33 -0.25 -0.91 -1.45
C THR A 33 -1.11 0.09 -0.69
N GLU A 34 -2.17 0.63 -1.33
CA GLU A 34 -3.10 1.55 -0.68
C GLU A 34 -3.81 0.90 0.51
N PHE A 35 -4.29 -0.34 0.36
CA PHE A 35 -5.03 -1.07 1.39
C PHE A 35 -4.19 -1.24 2.65
N VAL A 36 -2.99 -1.76 2.49
CA VAL A 36 -2.08 -1.96 3.61
C VAL A 36 -1.69 -0.63 4.24
N ARG A 37 -1.42 0.39 3.43
CA ARG A 37 -1.09 1.72 3.96
C ARG A 37 -2.22 2.28 4.84
N ARG A 38 -3.49 2.04 4.50
CA ARG A 38 -4.64 2.42 5.34
C ARG A 38 -4.66 1.62 6.64
N LEU A 39 -4.53 0.31 6.57
CA LEU A 39 -4.49 -0.55 7.77
C LEU A 39 -3.36 -0.18 8.74
N VAL A 40 -2.15 0.08 8.23
CA VAL A 40 -1.00 0.48 9.05
C VAL A 40 -1.21 1.86 9.68
N ARG A 41 -1.94 2.76 9.00
CA ARG A 41 -2.29 4.08 9.56
C ARG A 41 -3.39 4.02 10.62
N ASP A 42 -4.25 3.01 10.52
CA ASP A 42 -5.33 2.75 11.47
C ASP A 42 -4.88 1.75 12.55
N ASP A 43 -3.55 1.59 12.74
CA ASP A 43 -2.90 0.76 13.77
C ASP A 43 -3.28 -0.73 13.78
N PHE A 44 -3.72 -1.27 12.64
CA PHE A 44 -3.97 -2.71 12.50
C PHE A 44 -2.66 -3.51 12.53
N THR A 45 -2.70 -4.68 13.16
CA THR A 45 -1.58 -5.62 13.18
C THR A 45 -1.46 -6.34 11.83
N VAL A 46 -0.26 -6.30 11.23
CA VAL A 46 0.06 -6.99 9.98
C VAL A 46 1.19 -7.97 10.22
N VAL A 47 0.96 -9.25 9.91
CA VAL A 47 1.94 -10.33 10.01
C VAL A 47 2.26 -10.86 8.61
N GLU A 48 3.54 -11.13 8.35
CA GLU A 48 4.02 -11.64 7.07
C GLU A 48 4.40 -13.12 7.22
N HIS A 49 3.74 -13.99 6.46
CA HIS A 49 4.10 -15.40 6.35
C HIS A 49 4.85 -15.63 5.02
N PRO A 50 6.03 -16.28 5.06
CA PRO A 50 6.78 -16.58 3.83
C PRO A 50 6.01 -17.60 2.98
N ILE A 51 6.02 -17.37 1.67
CA ILE A 51 5.46 -18.27 0.66
C ILE A 51 6.48 -18.49 -0.45
N THR A 52 6.38 -19.63 -1.13
CA THR A 52 7.08 -19.86 -2.38
C THR A 52 6.19 -19.41 -3.53
N PHE A 53 6.66 -18.45 -4.31
CA PHE A 53 5.99 -18.04 -5.53
C PHE A 53 6.44 -18.96 -6.67
N VAL A 54 5.50 -19.62 -7.33
CA VAL A 54 5.77 -20.47 -8.50
C VAL A 54 5.44 -19.70 -9.78
N ASP A 55 6.25 -19.91 -10.82
CA ASP A 55 6.05 -19.23 -12.08
C ASP A 55 4.79 -19.73 -12.80
N ARG A 56 4.08 -18.79 -13.43
CA ARG A 56 2.88 -19.09 -14.22
C ARG A 56 3.27 -19.65 -15.57
N GLU A 57 2.82 -20.86 -15.89
CA GLU A 57 3.12 -21.53 -17.17
C GLU A 57 2.20 -21.09 -18.33
N TYR A 58 0.92 -20.78 -18.06
CA TYR A 58 -0.09 -20.54 -19.10
C TYR A 58 -0.80 -19.18 -18.97
N GLY A 59 -1.01 -18.49 -20.09
CA GLY A 59 -1.62 -17.14 -20.17
C GLY A 59 -0.65 -15.99 -20.46
N THR A 60 -1.16 -14.75 -20.48
CA THR A 60 -0.37 -13.52 -20.67
C THR A 60 -0.24 -12.73 -19.35
N SER A 61 0.86 -12.00 -19.20
CA SER A 61 1.04 -11.12 -18.04
C SER A 61 0.03 -9.98 -18.08
N LYS A 62 -0.56 -9.68 -16.93
CA LYS A 62 -1.43 -8.50 -16.73
C LYS A 62 -0.62 -7.23 -16.46
N MET A 63 0.70 -7.34 -16.30
CA MET A 63 1.59 -6.21 -16.03
C MET A 63 1.87 -5.43 -17.31
N SER A 64 1.76 -4.10 -17.22
CA SER A 64 2.12 -3.17 -18.29
C SER A 64 2.93 -2.01 -17.73
N GLY A 65 3.71 -1.34 -18.58
CA GLY A 65 4.51 -0.17 -18.17
C GLY A 65 3.65 0.95 -17.55
N ARG A 66 2.40 1.09 -18.01
CA ARG A 66 1.43 2.04 -17.44
C ARG A 66 1.11 1.74 -15.97
N ILE A 67 0.86 0.47 -15.63
CA ILE A 67 0.58 0.03 -14.25
C ILE A 67 1.79 0.29 -13.34
N ILE A 68 2.99 0.05 -13.85
CA ILE A 68 4.25 0.30 -13.12
C ILE A 68 4.40 1.80 -12.85
N ALA A 69 4.24 2.64 -13.87
CA ALA A 69 4.37 4.09 -13.74
C ALA A 69 3.35 4.67 -12.75
N GLU A 70 2.09 4.24 -12.82
CA GLU A 70 1.04 4.66 -11.89
C GLU A 70 1.42 4.31 -10.44
N SER A 71 1.83 3.07 -10.20
CA SER A 71 2.24 2.61 -8.87
C SER A 71 3.39 3.44 -8.31
N MET A 72 4.41 3.72 -9.14
CA MET A 72 5.55 4.54 -8.74
C MET A 72 5.15 5.97 -8.40
N LEU A 73 4.30 6.61 -9.22
CA LEU A 73 3.82 7.97 -8.99
C LEU A 73 3.02 8.08 -7.68
N LEU A 74 2.08 7.16 -7.45
CA LEU A 74 1.24 7.17 -6.25
C LEU A 74 2.06 6.97 -4.98
N VAL A 75 2.93 5.96 -4.95
CA VAL A 75 3.80 5.68 -3.80
C VAL A 75 4.74 6.85 -3.52
N THR A 76 5.34 7.43 -4.57
CA THR A 76 6.23 8.60 -4.43
C THR A 76 5.47 9.81 -3.89
N ALA A 77 4.30 10.13 -4.44
CA ALA A 77 3.49 11.26 -4.00
C ALA A 77 3.04 11.11 -2.54
N TRP A 78 2.66 9.90 -2.13
CA TRP A 78 2.33 9.59 -0.75
C TRP A 78 3.51 9.74 0.19
N GLY A 79 4.69 9.21 -0.19
CA GLY A 79 5.93 9.35 0.57
C GLY A 79 6.32 10.81 0.76
N LEU A 80 6.28 11.62 -0.29
CA LEU A 80 6.56 13.06 -0.21
C LEU A 80 5.59 13.79 0.73
N ARG A 81 4.28 13.53 0.63
CA ARG A 81 3.30 14.15 1.53
C ARG A 81 3.56 13.81 2.99
N ASP A 82 3.91 12.56 3.28
CA ASP A 82 4.16 12.10 4.64
C ASP A 82 5.47 12.68 5.19
N ALA A 83 6.50 12.81 4.35
CA ALA A 83 7.76 13.47 4.68
C ALA A 83 7.54 14.97 4.99
N LEU A 84 6.80 15.69 4.15
CA LEU A 84 6.49 17.10 4.35
C LEU A 84 5.71 17.34 5.64
N LYS A 85 4.70 16.51 5.94
CA LYS A 85 3.94 16.58 7.20
C LYS A 85 4.85 16.35 8.41
N SER A 86 5.77 15.40 8.32
CA SER A 86 6.72 15.08 9.40
C SER A 86 7.68 16.25 9.67
N VAL A 87 8.17 16.90 8.62
CA VAL A 87 9.04 18.10 8.74
C VAL A 87 8.25 19.28 9.34
N ALA A 88 7.04 19.54 8.86
CA ALA A 88 6.19 20.62 9.38
C ALA A 88 5.70 20.36 10.82
N GLY A 89 5.57 19.10 11.24
CA GLY A 89 5.22 18.72 12.61
C GLY A 89 6.37 18.94 13.60
N ARG A 90 7.62 18.63 13.19
CA ARG A 90 8.82 18.86 14.01
C ARG A 90 9.07 20.35 14.30
N GLY A 91 8.80 21.24 13.34
CA GLY A 91 8.93 22.69 13.55
C GLY A 91 7.96 23.27 14.60
N ARG A 92 6.78 22.66 14.80
CA ARG A 92 5.82 23.08 15.83
C ARG A 92 6.15 22.56 17.24
N SER A 93 6.81 21.41 17.35
CA SER A 93 7.22 20.84 18.64
C SER A 93 8.48 21.51 19.21
N ALA A 94 9.33 22.08 18.35
CA ALA A 94 10.55 22.80 18.77
C ALA A 94 10.29 24.26 19.21
N MET A 95 9.04 24.74 19.11
CA MET A 95 8.63 26.10 19.48
C MET A 95 7.77 26.11 20.77
N ARG A 96 7.77 25.01 21.52
CA ARG A 96 7.13 24.84 22.83
C ARG A 96 8.16 24.50 23.89
#